data_AF-A0A352RFX8-F1
#
_entry.id   AF-A0A352RFX8-F1
#
_cell.length_a   1.000
_cell.length_b   1.000
_cell.length_c   1.000
_cell.angle_alpha   90.00
_cell.angle_beta   90.00
_cell.angle_gamma   90.00
#
_symmetry.space_group_name_H-M   'P 1'
#
loop_
_entity.id
_entity.type
_entity.pdbx_description
1 polymer ?
#
loop_
_entity_poly.entity_id
_entity_poly.type
_entity_poly.pdbx_seq_one_letter_code
_entity_poly.pdbx_strand_id
1 'polypeptide(L)'
;GEFKDGKFNGQGSFTFPEGGELEGHKYEGEWKDDKKNGQGTYFFPDGGKLVGEFRKDSPWNITDYDKNGKIKGKYVNGVRQ
;
A
#
# COMPACT_ATOMS: atom_id res chain seq x y z
N GLY A 1 0.53 6.81 -13.18
CA GLY A 1 0.19 5.40 -13.40
C GLY A 1 -0.03 5.21 -14.88
N GLU A 2 0.38 4.08 -15.43
CA GLU A 2 -0.02 3.70 -16.78
C GLU A 2 -1.50 3.35 -16.76
N PHE A 3 -2.32 4.23 -17.34
CA PHE A 3 -3.75 3.99 -17.50
C PHE A 3 -3.92 3.07 -18.70
N LYS A 4 -4.22 1.79 -18.46
CA LYS A 4 -4.65 0.88 -19.51
C LYS A 4 -6.11 0.50 -19.24
N ASP A 5 -6.98 0.79 -20.20
CA ASP A 5 -8.39 0.38 -20.20
C ASP A 5 -9.25 0.90 -19.02
N GLY A 6 -8.88 2.05 -18.45
CA GLY A 6 -9.60 2.66 -17.32
C GLY A 6 -9.36 1.97 -15.96
N LYS A 7 -8.40 1.04 -15.90
CA LYS A 7 -7.97 0.39 -14.66
C LYS A 7 -6.50 0.67 -14.38
N PHE A 8 -6.17 0.87 -13.10
CA PHE A 8 -4.78 0.95 -12.66
C PHE A 8 -4.11 -0.43 -12.82
N ASN A 9 -3.12 -0.46 -13.71
CA ASN A 9 -2.26 -1.62 -13.93
C ASN A 9 -0.81 -1.15 -14.02
N GLY A 10 0.11 -1.96 -13.51
CA GLY A 10 1.54 -1.60 -13.48
C GLY A 10 1.88 -0.64 -12.33
N GLN A 11 2.96 0.12 -12.49
CA GLN A 11 3.47 1.00 -11.43
C GLN A 11 2.65 2.29 -11.32
N GLY A 12 2.32 2.70 -10.10
CA GLY A 12 1.59 3.93 -9.88
C GLY A 12 1.49 4.36 -8.42
N SER A 13 1.20 5.64 -8.23
CA SER A 13 0.88 6.25 -6.95
C SER A 13 -0.59 6.64 -6.91
N PHE A 14 -1.26 6.39 -5.78
CA PHE A 14 -2.62 6.85 -5.50
C PHE A 14 -2.65 7.52 -4.13
N THR A 15 -3.12 8.77 -4.10
CA THR A 15 -3.41 9.50 -2.87
C THR A 15 -4.92 9.53 -2.70
N PHE A 16 -5.40 9.18 -1.52
CA PHE A 16 -6.83 9.17 -1.24
C PHE A 16 -7.34 10.62 -1.11
N PRO A 17 -8.56 10.90 -1.61
CA PRO A 17 -9.10 12.26 -1.65
C PRO A 17 -9.38 12.81 -0.24
N GLU A 18 -9.30 14.14 -0.13
CA GLU A 18 -9.69 14.89 1.06
C GLU A 18 -11.19 14.71 1.38
N GLY A 19 -11.54 14.66 2.66
CA GLY A 19 -12.92 14.50 3.14
C GLY A 19 -13.47 13.06 3.09
N GLY A 20 -12.66 12.08 2.69
CA GLY A 20 -13.03 10.65 2.70
C GLY A 20 -12.53 9.91 3.95
N GLU A 21 -13.07 8.70 4.20
CA GLU A 21 -12.65 7.86 5.35
C GLU A 21 -11.16 7.47 5.34
N LEU A 22 -10.52 7.55 4.17
CA LEU A 22 -9.11 7.23 3.96
C LEU A 22 -8.30 8.49 3.63
N GLU A 23 -8.77 9.69 3.97
CA GLU A 23 -8.04 10.93 3.77
C GLU A 23 -6.61 10.85 4.34
N GLY A 24 -5.65 11.38 3.57
CA GLY A 24 -4.24 11.41 3.95
C GLY A 24 -3.50 10.08 3.81
N HIS A 25 -4.20 8.98 3.48
CA HIS A 25 -3.54 7.75 3.08
C HIS A 25 -2.95 7.88 1.67
N LYS A 26 -1.91 7.10 1.39
CA LYS A 26 -1.29 7.02 0.06
C LYS A 26 -0.76 5.61 -0.20
N TYR A 27 -0.80 5.19 -1.46
CA TYR A 27 -0.12 3.97 -1.91
C TYR A 27 0.79 4.29 -3.09
N GLU A 28 1.97 3.69 -3.11
CA GLU A 28 2.91 3.72 -4.22
C GLU A 28 3.38 2.30 -4.50
N GLY A 29 3.18 1.80 -5.71
CA GLY A 29 3.66 0.48 -6.08
C GLY A 29 2.91 -0.13 -7.24
N GLU A 30 2.95 -1.45 -7.30
CA GLU A 30 2.30 -2.22 -8.34
C GLU A 30 0.78 -2.30 -8.13
N TRP A 31 0.07 -2.10 -9.23
CA TRP A 31 -1.38 -2.22 -9.35
C TRP A 31 -1.73 -3.32 -10.35
N LYS A 32 -2.81 -4.03 -10.06
CA LYS A 32 -3.43 -4.98 -10.98
C LYS A 32 -4.93 -4.95 -10.79
N ASP A 33 -5.67 -4.69 -11.87
CA ASP A 33 -7.14 -4.62 -11.84
C ASP A 33 -7.67 -3.68 -10.73
N ASP A 34 -7.09 -2.48 -10.61
CA ASP A 34 -7.41 -1.47 -9.58
C ASP A 34 -7.06 -1.85 -8.14
N LYS A 35 -6.35 -2.96 -7.94
CA LYS A 35 -5.94 -3.44 -6.62
C LYS A 35 -4.44 -3.31 -6.43
N LYS A 36 -4.03 -3.01 -5.19
CA LYS A 36 -2.63 -3.09 -4.77
C LYS A 36 -2.18 -4.54 -4.91
N ASN A 37 -1.16 -4.77 -5.74
CA ASN A 37 -0.72 -6.12 -6.03
C ASN A 37 0.73 -6.12 -6.51
N GLY A 38 1.62 -6.85 -5.82
CA GLY A 38 3.06 -6.80 -6.07
C GLY A 38 3.76 -5.98 -4.98
N GLN A 39 4.96 -5.47 -5.28
CA GLN A 39 5.71 -4.65 -4.36
C GLN A 39 5.12 -3.24 -4.27
N GLY A 40 5.05 -2.71 -3.05
CA GLY A 40 4.58 -1.35 -2.81
C GLY A 40 4.85 -0.84 -1.40
N THR A 41 4.56 0.45 -1.23
CA THR A 41 4.55 1.13 0.06
C THR A 41 3.18 1.77 0.26
N TYR A 42 2.56 1.47 1.39
CA TYR A 42 1.35 2.15 1.86
C TYR A 42 1.74 3.09 2.98
N PHE A 43 1.33 4.36 2.87
CA PHE A 43 1.60 5.41 3.84
C PHE A 43 0.32 5.72 4.61
N PHE A 44 0.45 5.82 5.93
CA PHE A 44 -0.61 6.23 6.82
C PHE A 44 -0.49 7.74 7.12
N PRO A 45 -1.60 8.42 7.42
CA PRO A 45 -1.60 9.85 7.76
C PRO A 45 -0.82 10.15 9.05
N ASP A 46 -0.65 9.16 9.93
CA ASP A 46 0.14 9.28 11.16
C ASP A 46 1.68 9.23 10.93
N GLY A 47 2.10 9.07 9.68
CA GLY A 47 3.49 8.96 9.24
C GLY A 47 4.03 7.53 9.22
N GLY A 48 3.26 6.53 9.69
CA GLY A 48 3.61 5.13 9.55
C GLY A 48 3.59 4.65 8.11
N LYS A 49 4.19 3.48 7.86
CA LYS A 49 4.16 2.86 6.53
C LYS A 49 4.20 1.33 6.56
N LEU A 50 3.52 0.71 5.61
CA LEU A 50 3.67 -0.71 5.27
C LEU A 50 4.51 -0.82 4.01
N VAL A 51 5.61 -1.58 4.06
CA VAL A 51 6.50 -1.77 2.90
C VAL A 51 6.61 -3.26 2.59
N GLY A 52 6.40 -3.63 1.32
CA GLY A 52 6.63 -4.98 0.81
C GLY A 52 5.54 -5.45 -0.15
N GLU A 53 5.24 -6.75 -0.13
CA GLU A 53 4.33 -7.39 -1.09
C GLU A 53 2.86 -7.29 -0.65
N PHE A 54 2.01 -6.79 -1.55
CA PHE A 54 0.55 -6.83 -1.46
C PHE A 54 -0.03 -7.84 -2.45
N ARG A 55 -1.18 -8.44 -2.11
CA ARG A 55 -1.95 -9.31 -3.01
C ARG A 55 -3.43 -8.97 -2.89
N LYS A 56 -4.04 -8.48 -3.97
CA LYS A 56 -5.46 -8.11 -4.02
C LYS A 56 -5.86 -7.24 -2.81
N ASP A 57 -5.12 -6.14 -2.61
CA ASP A 57 -5.28 -5.18 -1.49
C ASP A 57 -4.89 -5.67 -0.10
N SER A 58 -4.50 -6.95 0.05
CA SER A 58 -4.10 -7.53 1.33
C SER A 58 -2.58 -7.52 1.51
N PRO A 59 -2.06 -7.23 2.72
CA PRO A 59 -0.64 -7.39 3.02
C PRO A 59 -0.25 -8.87 2.93
N TRP A 60 0.88 -9.18 2.29
CA TRP A 60 1.37 -10.57 2.14
C TRP A 60 2.73 -10.75 2.80
N ASN A 61 3.76 -10.06 2.31
CA ASN A 61 5.11 -10.04 2.87
C ASN A 61 5.49 -8.59 3.18
N ILE A 62 5.01 -8.09 4.32
CA ILE A 62 5.07 -6.67 4.68
C ILE A 62 5.88 -6.46 5.96
N THR A 63 6.66 -5.38 6.01
CA THR A 63 7.15 -4.80 7.25
C THR A 63 6.38 -3.52 7.57
N ASP A 64 5.84 -3.45 8.79
CA ASP A 64 5.11 -2.31 9.33
C ASP A 64 6.08 -1.43 10.12
N TYR A 65 6.18 -0.16 9.73
CA TYR A 65 7.06 0.84 10.35
C TYR A 65 6.22 1.95 10.98
N ASP A 66 6.64 2.43 12.15
CA ASP A 66 6.15 3.69 12.70
C ASP A 66 6.72 4.91 11.96
N LYS A 67 6.24 6.10 12.33
CA LYS A 67 6.71 7.38 11.78
C LYS A 67 8.19 7.68 11.97
N ASN A 68 8.86 6.98 12.90
CA ASN A 68 10.29 7.12 13.15
C ASN A 68 11.12 6.05 12.41
N GLY A 69 10.47 5.19 11.63
CA GLY A 69 11.12 4.08 10.93
C GLY A 69 11.41 2.86 11.81
N LYS A 70 10.84 2.78 13.03
CA LYS A 70 10.96 1.58 13.88
C LYS A 70 9.94 0.53 13.43
N ILE A 71 10.36 -0.73 13.38
CA ILE A 71 9.49 -1.85 13.04
C ILE A 71 8.45 -2.06 14.16
N LYS A 72 7.15 -2.01 13.80
CA LYS A 72 6.00 -2.31 14.66
C LYS A 72 5.50 -3.75 14.50
N GLY A 73 5.79 -4.39 13.38
CA GLY A 73 5.40 -5.77 13.12
C GLY A 73 5.65 -6.18 11.68
N LYS A 74 5.29 -7.42 11.37
CA LYS A 74 5.46 -8.00 10.02
C LYS A 74 4.25 -8.83 9.64
N TYR A 75 3.98 -8.89 8.35
CA TYR A 75 3.11 -9.91 7.74
C TYR A 75 4.00 -10.86 6.96
N VAL A 76 3.83 -12.16 7.19
CA VAL A 76 4.52 -13.24 6.46
C VAL A 76 3.46 -14.16 5.89
N ASN A 77 3.46 -14.32 4.57
CA ASN A 77 2.43 -15.08 3.85
C ASN A 77 0.99 -14.70 4.25
N GLY A 78 0.73 -13.39 4.42
CA GLY A 78 -0.58 -12.85 4.77
C GLY A 78 -0.94 -12.92 6.26
N VAL A 79 -0.08 -13.48 7.11
CA VAL A 79 -0.33 -13.61 8.55
C VAL A 79 0.53 -12.61 9.33
N ARG A 80 -0.10 -11.83 10.21
CA ARG A 80 0.61 -10.93 11.14
C ARG A 80 1.39 -11.77 12.15
N GLN A 81 2.69 -11.47 12.31
CA GLN A 81 3.59 -12.05 13.30
C GLN A 81 3.68 -11.17 14.55
#